data_AF-A0A9Q7ANS3-F1
#
_entry.id   AF-A0A9Q7ANS3-F1
#
_cell.length_a   1.000
_cell.length_b   1.000
_cell.length_c   1.000
_cell.angle_alpha   90.00
_cell.angle_beta   90.00
_cell.angle_gamma   90.00
#
_symmetry.space_group_name_H-M   'P 1'
#
loop_
_entity.id
_entity.type
_entity.pdbx_description
1 polymer ?
#
loop_
_entity_poly.entity_id
_entity_poly.type
_entity_poly.pdbx_seq_one_letter_code
_entity_poly.pdbx_strand_id
1 'polypeptide(L)'
;MPISTQDLSLLATSAPVVALVSLEEGGSFAIVGPLARRGAFLLPLGPVAFAAPPSSHLPRPDFPDLTQTDRSLGLPLGGWVHCGPVAAADILLSLNLVDDGAETARLLGSRPFMDTRFLSGGTSPWRFLSGLDAFLDERALSGVVLEYQGWPSREWRHGFVTSPCWNDIALALASGGGAVLQVGWYVEERGQWRRRSGHWVALAGYDGETWFVADPGPWAGKTPALQSVRFAPVAEGVLLVAEGNRMEGRAYREVLSGLARPRRGERAVAEGVVLLWRIPPGAFALKALPPPASMEPCPSAETGRKRRSALWRWPGKKRRSGWFGLRSWPAGWPKVL
;
A
#
# COMPACT_ATOMS: atom_id res chain seq x y z
N MET A 1 11.19 38.25 -5.91
CA MET A 1 11.99 38.50 -7.14
C MET A 1 11.40 37.62 -8.24
N PRO A 2 11.05 38.16 -9.43
CA PRO A 2 10.51 37.32 -10.49
C PRO A 2 11.62 36.44 -11.07
N ILE A 3 11.32 35.15 -11.27
CA ILE A 3 12.22 34.20 -11.91
C ILE A 3 12.24 34.50 -13.41
N SER A 4 13.45 34.62 -13.98
CA SER A 4 13.68 34.88 -15.40
C SER A 4 13.33 33.63 -16.24
N THR A 5 12.71 33.83 -17.40
CA THR A 5 12.35 32.79 -18.38
C THR A 5 13.56 32.02 -18.95
N GLN A 6 14.80 32.42 -18.64
CA GLN A 6 16.02 31.77 -19.13
C GLN A 6 16.47 30.55 -18.32
N ASP A 7 15.96 30.32 -17.11
CA ASP A 7 16.38 29.18 -16.28
C ASP A 7 15.69 27.84 -16.63
N LEU A 8 14.74 27.84 -17.57
CA LEU A 8 13.95 26.66 -17.96
C LEU A 8 14.54 25.86 -19.14
N SER A 9 15.61 26.35 -19.79
CA SER A 9 16.14 25.76 -21.03
C SER A 9 17.12 24.59 -20.86
N LEU A 10 17.45 24.14 -19.64
CA LEU A 10 18.51 23.15 -19.40
C LEU A 10 18.02 21.72 -19.05
N LEU A 11 16.72 21.42 -19.13
CA LEU A 11 16.14 20.12 -18.74
C LEU A 11 15.49 19.33 -19.90
N ALA A 12 16.07 19.39 -21.10
CA ALA A 12 15.48 18.74 -22.26
C ALA A 12 16.47 17.84 -23.02
N THR A 13 16.85 16.71 -22.42
CA THR A 13 17.23 15.51 -23.16
C THR A 13 16.60 14.28 -22.51
N SER A 14 15.72 13.62 -23.27
CA SER A 14 15.13 12.29 -23.02
C SER A 14 14.23 12.10 -21.79
N ALA A 15 13.13 12.85 -21.70
CA ALA A 15 11.79 12.41 -21.26
C ALA A 15 10.85 13.65 -21.16
N PRO A 16 9.54 13.54 -21.43
CA PRO A 16 8.61 14.63 -21.17
C PRO A 16 8.46 14.82 -19.65
N VAL A 17 9.16 15.79 -19.08
CA VAL A 17 8.95 16.21 -17.68
C VAL A 17 7.82 17.23 -17.67
N VAL A 18 6.67 16.86 -17.09
CA VAL A 18 5.63 17.82 -16.71
C VAL A 18 6.00 18.36 -15.34
N ALA A 19 6.44 19.62 -15.27
CA ALA A 19 6.67 20.30 -14.00
C ALA A 19 5.36 20.95 -13.52
N LEU A 20 4.95 20.65 -12.29
CA LEU A 20 3.91 21.40 -11.58
C LEU A 20 4.59 22.46 -10.71
N VAL A 21 4.28 23.74 -10.95
CA VAL A 21 4.75 24.85 -10.12
C VAL A 21 3.58 25.28 -9.23
N SER A 22 3.76 25.17 -7.91
CA SER A 22 2.85 25.74 -6.93
C SER A 22 3.17 27.22 -6.77
N LEU A 23 2.22 28.11 -7.05
CA LEU A 23 2.33 29.52 -6.71
C LEU A 23 1.76 29.73 -5.30
N GLU A 24 2.53 30.33 -4.40
CA GLU A 24 2.06 30.65 -3.05
C GLU A 24 0.85 31.61 -3.11
N GLU A 25 -0.11 31.32 -2.22
CA GLU A 25 -1.34 32.10 -1.97
C GLU A 25 -2.26 32.32 -3.19
N GLY A 26 -3.12 31.33 -3.47
CA GLY A 26 -4.28 31.51 -4.38
C GLY A 26 -4.44 30.51 -5.52
N GLY A 27 -3.66 29.42 -5.55
CA GLY A 27 -4.01 28.17 -6.24
C GLY A 27 -4.35 28.27 -7.73
N SER A 28 -3.36 28.59 -8.57
CA SER A 28 -3.41 28.31 -10.01
C SER A 28 -2.20 27.45 -10.38
N PHE A 29 -2.43 26.39 -11.16
CA PHE A 29 -1.37 25.51 -11.67
C PHE A 29 -1.16 25.76 -13.17
N ALA A 30 0.09 25.67 -13.62
CA ALA A 30 0.42 25.71 -15.04
C ALA A 30 0.99 24.36 -15.49
N ILE A 31 0.55 23.90 -16.66
CA ILE A 31 1.09 22.70 -17.33
C ILE A 31 1.99 23.20 -18.46
N VAL A 32 3.29 22.90 -18.38
CA VAL A 32 4.21 23.18 -19.49
C VAL A 32 4.46 21.88 -20.25
N GLY A 33 3.72 21.68 -21.35
CA GLY A 33 3.92 20.55 -22.26
C GLY A 33 4.92 20.87 -23.40
N PRO A 34 5.45 19.86 -24.12
CA PRO A 34 6.46 20.05 -25.17
C PRO A 34 5.94 20.71 -26.47
N LEU A 35 4.69 21.18 -26.51
CA LEU A 35 4.15 21.99 -27.63
C LEU A 35 4.55 23.47 -27.58
N ALA A 36 5.48 23.85 -26.70
CA ALA A 36 5.95 25.23 -26.50
C ALA A 36 6.83 25.81 -27.63
N ARG A 37 6.67 25.37 -28.89
CA ARG A 37 7.15 26.12 -30.06
C ARG A 37 6.07 26.97 -30.72
N ARG A 38 4.80 26.87 -30.28
CA ARG A 38 3.70 27.70 -30.77
C ARG A 38 2.78 28.14 -29.63
N GLY A 39 3.26 29.06 -28.79
CA GLY A 39 2.46 29.75 -27.78
C GLY A 39 2.13 28.89 -26.56
N ALA A 40 2.60 29.30 -25.38
CA ALA A 40 2.11 28.75 -24.13
C ALA A 40 0.68 29.28 -23.90
N PHE A 41 -0.32 28.42 -24.03
CA PHE A 41 -1.68 28.74 -23.59
C PHE A 41 -1.78 28.42 -22.10
N LEU A 42 -1.86 29.47 -21.28
CA LEU A 42 -2.32 29.36 -19.90
C LEU A 42 -3.83 29.19 -19.95
N LEU A 43 -4.30 27.94 -19.91
CA LEU A 43 -5.71 27.69 -19.64
C LEU A 43 -5.95 27.98 -18.15
N PRO A 44 -6.90 28.85 -17.79
CA PRO A 44 -7.29 29.02 -16.40
C PRO A 44 -7.88 27.70 -15.92
N LEU A 45 -7.11 26.96 -15.12
CA LEU A 45 -7.62 25.83 -14.38
C LEU A 45 -8.47 26.40 -13.25
N GLY A 46 -9.80 26.41 -13.46
CA GLY A 46 -10.73 26.68 -12.36
C GLY A 46 -10.54 25.67 -11.22
N PRO A 47 -11.04 25.98 -10.01
CA PRO A 47 -10.92 25.08 -8.88
C PRO A 47 -11.54 23.72 -9.23
N VAL A 48 -10.73 22.66 -9.18
CA VAL A 48 -11.21 21.29 -9.32
C VAL A 48 -11.88 20.92 -8.01
N ALA A 49 -13.21 20.98 -7.97
CA ALA A 49 -13.98 20.47 -6.84
C ALA A 49 -13.89 18.94 -6.84
N PHE A 50 -13.21 18.38 -5.84
CA PHE A 50 -13.24 16.95 -5.58
C PHE A 50 -14.54 16.61 -4.87
N ALA A 51 -15.33 15.72 -5.49
CA ALA A 51 -16.43 15.10 -4.79
C ALA A 51 -15.87 14.23 -3.66
N ALA A 52 -16.50 14.31 -2.48
CA ALA A 52 -16.25 13.31 -1.45
C ALA A 52 -16.60 11.92 -2.01
N PRO A 53 -15.88 10.85 -1.62
CA PRO A 53 -16.28 9.49 -1.94
C PRO A 53 -17.73 9.23 -1.47
N PRO A 54 -18.47 8.37 -2.19
CA PRO A 54 -19.79 7.95 -1.73
C PRO A 54 -19.70 7.30 -0.35
N SER A 55 -20.79 7.28 0.42
CA SER A 55 -20.83 6.63 1.74
C SER A 55 -20.69 5.11 1.68
N SER A 56 -20.86 4.51 0.50
CA SER A 56 -20.77 3.08 0.28
C SER A 56 -20.29 2.78 -1.14
N HIS A 57 -19.50 1.72 -1.28
CA HIS A 57 -19.14 1.08 -2.53
C HIS A 57 -19.10 -0.42 -2.30
N LEU A 58 -20.22 -1.11 -2.57
CA LEU A 58 -20.31 -2.55 -2.31
C LEU A 58 -19.42 -3.33 -3.29
N PRO A 59 -18.81 -4.44 -2.85
CA PRO A 59 -17.98 -5.26 -3.71
C PRO A 59 -18.82 -5.82 -4.87
N ARG A 60 -18.17 -5.97 -6.02
CA ARG A 60 -18.80 -6.66 -7.15
C ARG A 60 -19.00 -8.15 -6.79
N PRO A 61 -20.10 -8.79 -7.24
CA PRO A 61 -20.32 -10.22 -6.96
C PRO A 61 -19.22 -11.15 -7.50
N ASP A 62 -18.49 -10.69 -8.52
CA ASP A 62 -17.40 -11.39 -9.18
C ASP A 62 -16.01 -10.94 -8.70
N PHE A 63 -15.92 -10.25 -7.55
CA PHE A 63 -14.63 -9.82 -7.02
C PHE A 63 -13.72 -11.05 -6.77
N PRO A 64 -12.48 -11.07 -7.28
CA PRO A 64 -11.54 -12.16 -7.06
C PRO A 64 -11.18 -12.32 -5.59
N ASP A 65 -11.15 -13.55 -5.10
CA ASP A 65 -10.80 -13.85 -3.71
C ASP A 65 -9.94 -15.11 -3.66
N LEU A 66 -8.74 -15.00 -4.21
CA LEU A 66 -7.79 -16.08 -4.29
C LEU A 66 -7.22 -16.41 -2.90
N THR A 67 -7.19 -17.69 -2.54
CA THR A 67 -6.56 -18.14 -1.29
C THR A 67 -5.11 -18.54 -1.55
N GLN A 68 -4.15 -17.99 -0.80
CA GLN A 68 -2.72 -18.28 -1.05
C GLN A 68 -2.34 -19.76 -0.92
N THR A 69 -3.12 -20.54 -0.17
CA THR A 69 -2.90 -21.98 0.02
C THR A 69 -3.65 -22.86 -0.97
N ASP A 70 -4.37 -22.28 -1.94
CA ASP A 70 -4.92 -23.06 -3.04
C ASP A 70 -3.79 -23.68 -3.85
N ARG A 71 -3.83 -25.01 -4.00
CA ARG A 71 -2.85 -25.79 -4.73
C ARG A 71 -2.85 -25.44 -6.22
N SER A 72 -3.99 -25.00 -6.76
CA SER A 72 -4.11 -24.58 -8.17
C SER A 72 -3.19 -23.41 -8.50
N LEU A 73 -2.86 -22.56 -7.51
CA LEU A 73 -1.96 -21.43 -7.69
C LEU A 73 -0.51 -21.86 -7.89
N GLY A 74 -0.12 -23.09 -7.50
CA GLY A 74 1.25 -23.58 -7.68
C GLY A 74 2.30 -22.71 -6.98
N LEU A 75 1.95 -22.05 -5.88
CA LEU A 75 2.84 -21.13 -5.17
C LEU A 75 3.91 -21.90 -4.37
N PRO A 76 5.17 -21.41 -4.34
CA PRO A 76 6.24 -22.02 -3.56
C PRO A 76 5.86 -22.25 -2.09
N LEU A 77 6.32 -23.37 -1.53
CA LEU A 77 6.05 -23.77 -0.14
C LEU A 77 4.55 -23.80 0.18
N GLY A 78 3.69 -24.14 -0.79
CA GLY A 78 2.24 -24.14 -0.59
C GLY A 78 1.65 -22.77 -0.28
N GLY A 79 2.35 -21.69 -0.65
CA GLY A 79 1.83 -20.32 -0.58
C GLY A 79 1.83 -19.65 0.79
N TRP A 80 2.34 -20.28 1.85
CA TRP A 80 2.26 -19.79 3.25
C TRP A 80 2.67 -18.33 3.52
N VAL A 81 3.44 -17.71 2.64
CA VAL A 81 3.97 -16.34 2.78
C VAL A 81 3.66 -15.45 1.58
N HIS A 82 2.69 -15.82 0.74
CA HIS A 82 2.37 -15.17 -0.53
C HIS A 82 1.15 -14.24 -0.47
N CYS A 83 0.76 -13.77 0.72
CA CYS A 83 -0.45 -12.96 0.87
C CYS A 83 -0.34 -11.64 0.11
N GLY A 84 0.87 -11.07 0.02
CA GLY A 84 1.14 -9.88 -0.80
C GLY A 84 0.85 -10.11 -2.29
N PRO A 85 1.57 -11.02 -2.96
CA PRO A 85 1.34 -11.34 -4.37
C PRO A 85 -0.10 -11.72 -4.70
N VAL A 86 -0.77 -12.48 -3.83
CA VAL A 86 -2.15 -12.93 -4.06
C VAL A 86 -3.13 -11.76 -3.92
N ALA A 87 -3.04 -10.95 -2.85
CA ALA A 87 -3.88 -9.76 -2.71
C ALA A 87 -3.69 -8.75 -3.85
N ALA A 88 -2.45 -8.60 -4.35
CA ALA A 88 -2.18 -7.77 -5.52
C ALA A 88 -2.82 -8.34 -6.79
N ALA A 89 -2.73 -9.66 -7.01
CA ALA A 89 -3.35 -10.32 -8.15
C ALA A 89 -4.88 -10.18 -8.13
N ASP A 90 -5.52 -10.30 -6.96
CA ASP A 90 -6.97 -10.08 -6.81
C ASP A 90 -7.36 -8.68 -7.25
N ILE A 91 -6.61 -7.65 -6.82
CA ILE A 91 -6.87 -6.28 -7.26
C ILE A 91 -6.65 -6.11 -8.76
N LEU A 92 -5.56 -6.62 -9.33
CA LEU A 92 -5.29 -6.50 -10.77
C LEU A 92 -6.36 -7.18 -11.62
N LEU A 93 -6.83 -8.37 -11.21
CA LEU A 93 -7.96 -9.05 -11.83
C LEU A 93 -9.24 -8.22 -11.69
N SER A 94 -9.51 -7.68 -10.51
CA SER A 94 -10.70 -6.85 -10.27
C SER A 94 -10.69 -5.56 -11.11
N LEU A 95 -9.52 -5.12 -11.56
CA LEU A 95 -9.35 -3.97 -12.43
C LEU A 95 -9.31 -4.35 -13.91
N ASN A 96 -9.51 -5.63 -14.26
CA ASN A 96 -9.36 -6.18 -15.61
C ASN A 96 -8.01 -5.78 -16.25
N LEU A 97 -6.94 -5.81 -15.45
CA LEU A 97 -5.57 -5.52 -15.91
C LEU A 97 -4.79 -6.80 -16.24
N VAL A 98 -5.30 -7.93 -15.79
CA VAL A 98 -4.78 -9.28 -16.05
C VAL A 98 -5.97 -10.23 -16.18
N ASP A 99 -5.75 -11.37 -16.83
CA ASP A 99 -6.81 -12.38 -17.05
C ASP A 99 -6.64 -13.64 -16.18
N ASP A 100 -5.40 -13.96 -15.77
CA ASP A 100 -5.08 -15.13 -14.94
C ASP A 100 -4.45 -14.69 -13.61
N GLY A 101 -5.24 -14.75 -12.53
CA GLY A 101 -4.78 -14.40 -11.20
C GLY A 101 -3.77 -15.39 -10.61
N ALA A 102 -3.85 -16.67 -10.98
CA ALA A 102 -2.92 -17.68 -10.50
C ALA A 102 -1.52 -17.47 -11.11
N GLU A 103 -1.45 -17.24 -12.42
CA GLU A 103 -0.22 -16.83 -13.09
C GLU A 103 0.30 -15.50 -12.53
N THR A 104 -0.57 -14.51 -12.39
CA THR A 104 -0.20 -13.18 -11.87
C THR A 104 0.37 -13.27 -10.45
N ALA A 105 -0.26 -14.02 -9.55
CA ALA A 105 0.24 -14.20 -8.18
C ALA A 105 1.61 -14.90 -8.14
N ARG A 106 1.82 -15.92 -8.99
CA ARG A 106 3.14 -16.59 -9.12
C ARG A 106 4.20 -15.62 -9.63
N LEU A 107 3.89 -14.85 -10.67
CA LEU A 107 4.81 -13.87 -11.24
C LEU A 107 5.14 -12.79 -10.22
N LEU A 108 4.14 -12.14 -9.62
CA LEU A 108 4.37 -11.12 -8.61
C LEU A 108 5.21 -11.63 -7.44
N GLY A 109 5.01 -12.86 -6.99
CA GLY A 109 5.80 -13.46 -5.91
C GLY A 109 7.25 -13.79 -6.28
N SER A 110 7.58 -13.81 -7.57
CA SER A 110 8.90 -14.21 -8.06
C SER A 110 9.97 -13.15 -7.79
N ARG A 111 11.24 -13.56 -7.97
CA ARG A 111 12.42 -12.75 -7.65
C ARG A 111 12.53 -11.41 -8.41
N PRO A 112 12.18 -11.31 -9.70
CA PRO A 112 12.19 -10.03 -10.42
C PRO A 112 11.22 -8.98 -9.87
N PHE A 113 10.15 -9.41 -9.19
CA PHE A 113 9.10 -8.52 -8.69
C PHE A 113 9.14 -8.42 -7.16
N MET A 114 8.18 -9.01 -6.45
CA MET A 114 8.07 -8.85 -5.00
C MET A 114 9.07 -9.67 -4.19
N ASP A 115 9.83 -10.58 -4.83
CA ASP A 115 10.87 -11.38 -4.18
C ASP A 115 10.39 -11.97 -2.84
N THR A 116 9.22 -12.62 -2.90
CA THR A 116 8.53 -13.17 -1.73
C THR A 116 9.35 -14.34 -1.20
N ARG A 117 9.83 -14.20 0.05
CA ARG A 117 10.70 -15.23 0.67
C ARG A 117 10.19 -15.64 2.03
N PHE A 118 10.15 -16.95 2.25
CA PHE A 118 9.79 -17.54 3.53
C PHE A 118 10.74 -17.10 4.66
N LEU A 119 12.05 -17.11 4.40
CA LEU A 119 13.07 -16.74 5.38
C LEU A 119 12.99 -15.27 5.85
N SER A 120 12.36 -14.38 5.07
CA SER A 120 12.12 -12.99 5.46
C SER A 120 10.71 -12.74 5.98
N GLY A 121 9.88 -13.78 6.13
CA GLY A 121 8.49 -13.65 6.58
C GLY A 121 7.54 -13.10 5.52
N GLY A 122 7.83 -13.33 4.23
CA GLY A 122 6.99 -12.89 3.11
C GLY A 122 7.48 -11.63 2.42
N THR A 123 6.55 -10.79 1.98
CA THR A 123 6.79 -9.57 1.21
C THR A 123 6.75 -8.33 2.11
N SER A 124 7.85 -7.57 2.16
CA SER A 124 7.88 -6.26 2.83
C SER A 124 7.19 -5.19 1.99
N PRO A 125 6.73 -4.07 2.58
CA PRO A 125 6.07 -2.98 1.84
C PRO A 125 6.89 -2.46 0.65
N TRP A 126 8.21 -2.34 0.80
CA TRP A 126 9.07 -1.90 -0.30
C TRP A 126 9.09 -2.89 -1.45
N ARG A 127 9.24 -4.18 -1.16
CA ARG A 127 9.24 -5.19 -2.21
C ARG A 127 7.88 -5.32 -2.88
N PHE A 128 6.81 -5.19 -2.10
CA PHE A 128 5.45 -5.15 -2.64
C PHE A 128 5.33 -4.03 -3.67
N LEU A 129 5.68 -2.81 -3.25
CA LEU A 129 5.50 -1.61 -4.06
C LEU A 129 6.42 -1.59 -5.29
N SER A 130 7.73 -1.85 -5.11
CA SER A 130 8.67 -1.89 -6.23
C SER A 130 8.40 -3.05 -7.18
N GLY A 131 7.96 -4.20 -6.65
CA GLY A 131 7.62 -5.36 -7.45
C GLY A 131 6.35 -5.17 -8.26
N LEU A 132 5.33 -4.54 -7.67
CA LEU A 132 4.10 -4.19 -8.38
C LEU A 132 4.35 -3.13 -9.46
N ASP A 133 5.14 -2.09 -9.15
CA ASP A 133 5.55 -1.06 -10.12
C ASP A 133 6.27 -1.69 -11.31
N ALA A 134 7.28 -2.52 -11.05
CA ALA A 134 8.01 -3.25 -12.09
C ALA A 134 7.11 -4.18 -12.93
N PHE A 135 6.11 -4.82 -12.31
CA PHE A 135 5.16 -5.67 -13.03
C PHE A 135 4.26 -4.86 -13.95
N LEU A 136 3.73 -3.72 -13.49
CA LEU A 136 2.90 -2.83 -14.31
C LEU A 136 3.70 -2.29 -15.50
N ASP A 137 4.95 -1.88 -15.27
CA ASP A 137 5.87 -1.42 -16.31
C ASP A 137 6.16 -2.51 -17.34
N GLU A 138 6.54 -3.73 -16.89
CA GLU A 138 6.88 -4.84 -17.77
C GLU A 138 5.70 -5.29 -18.64
N ARG A 139 4.49 -5.28 -18.08
CA ARG A 139 3.25 -5.61 -18.80
C ARG A 139 2.71 -4.44 -19.62
N ALA A 140 3.40 -3.29 -19.65
CA ALA A 140 2.97 -2.06 -20.30
C ALA A 140 1.54 -1.62 -19.90
N LEU A 141 1.18 -1.88 -18.64
CA LEU A 141 -0.14 -1.54 -18.07
C LEU A 141 -0.17 -0.06 -17.70
N SER A 142 -0.38 0.77 -18.72
CA SER A 142 -0.53 2.22 -18.55
C SER A 142 -1.86 2.59 -17.89
N GLY A 143 -1.93 3.80 -17.33
CA GLY A 143 -3.15 4.33 -16.72
C GLY A 143 -3.39 3.88 -15.28
N VAL A 144 -2.36 3.37 -14.59
CA VAL A 144 -2.40 3.10 -13.15
C VAL A 144 -1.27 3.85 -12.46
N VAL A 145 -1.56 4.49 -11.34
CA VAL A 145 -0.56 5.12 -10.47
C VAL A 145 -0.60 4.47 -9.11
N LEU A 146 0.59 4.08 -8.62
CA LEU A 146 0.74 3.53 -7.30
C LEU A 146 0.97 4.62 -6.27
N GLU A 147 0.26 4.55 -5.14
CA GLU A 147 0.54 5.35 -3.96
C GLU A 147 0.66 4.44 -2.73
N TYR A 148 1.56 4.80 -1.81
CA TYR A 148 1.70 4.10 -0.54
C TYR A 148 1.48 5.07 0.62
N GLN A 149 0.67 4.62 1.58
CA GLN A 149 0.41 5.34 2.83
C GLN A 149 0.64 4.37 3.98
N GLY A 150 1.49 4.69 4.96
CA GLY A 150 1.74 3.83 6.12
C GLY A 150 3.20 3.62 6.51
N TRP A 151 3.44 2.55 7.28
CA TRP A 151 4.75 2.20 7.85
C TRP A 151 5.38 0.92 7.25
N PRO A 152 6.68 0.91 6.88
CA PRO A 152 7.66 1.97 7.03
C PRO A 152 7.44 3.14 6.10
N SER A 153 7.43 4.33 6.67
CA SER A 153 7.36 5.54 5.89
C SER A 153 8.77 5.82 5.35
N ARG A 154 8.93 5.72 4.05
CA ARG A 154 10.06 6.32 3.33
C ARG A 154 9.51 7.02 2.11
N GLU A 155 10.29 7.94 1.59
CA GLU A 155 9.99 8.59 0.32
C GLU A 155 9.81 7.52 -0.76
N TRP A 156 8.55 7.36 -1.18
CA TRP A 156 8.24 6.76 -2.47
C TRP A 156 7.98 7.89 -3.46
N ARG A 157 8.04 7.57 -4.76
CA ARG A 157 7.93 8.52 -5.90
C ARG A 157 6.76 9.51 -5.82
N HIS A 158 5.77 9.28 -4.94
CA HIS A 158 4.50 9.98 -4.92
C HIS A 158 4.07 10.56 -3.55
N GLY A 159 4.98 10.71 -2.58
CA GLY A 159 4.74 11.41 -1.31
C GLY A 159 4.88 10.55 -0.06
N PHE A 160 4.55 11.13 1.10
CA PHE A 160 4.65 10.53 2.43
C PHE A 160 3.35 10.75 3.20
N VAL A 161 2.68 9.65 3.58
CA VAL A 161 1.62 9.63 4.59
C VAL A 161 1.98 8.54 5.59
N THR A 162 2.01 8.84 6.88
CA THR A 162 2.51 7.94 7.93
C THR A 162 1.55 6.83 8.30
N SER A 163 0.27 6.97 7.94
CA SER A 163 -0.79 6.02 8.21
C SER A 163 -1.82 6.01 7.07
N PRO A 164 -2.60 4.94 6.91
CA PRO A 164 -3.64 4.89 5.88
C PRO A 164 -4.68 6.00 6.05
N CYS A 165 -4.94 6.77 4.98
CA CYS A 165 -6.06 7.68 4.92
C CYS A 165 -7.30 6.97 4.35
N TRP A 166 -8.27 6.71 5.23
CA TRP A 166 -9.47 5.94 4.89
C TRP A 166 -10.33 6.60 3.82
N ASN A 167 -10.32 7.93 3.73
CA ASN A 167 -11.01 8.67 2.68
C ASN A 167 -10.37 8.43 1.31
N ASP A 168 -9.04 8.41 1.24
CA ASP A 168 -8.32 8.13 -0.01
C ASP A 168 -8.53 6.68 -0.45
N ILE A 169 -8.56 5.74 0.50
CA ILE A 169 -8.92 4.35 0.22
C ILE A 169 -10.34 4.27 -0.37
N ALA A 170 -11.31 4.90 0.29
CA ALA A 170 -12.71 4.92 -0.16
C ALA A 170 -12.86 5.55 -1.55
N LEU A 171 -12.13 6.64 -1.81
CA LEU A 171 -12.10 7.32 -3.09
C LEU A 171 -11.45 6.49 -4.19
N ALA A 172 -10.31 5.84 -3.91
CA ALA A 172 -9.64 4.96 -4.86
C ALA A 172 -10.58 3.86 -5.33
N LEU A 173 -11.24 3.15 -4.40
CA LEU A 173 -12.21 2.11 -4.73
C LEU A 173 -13.40 2.66 -5.53
N ALA A 174 -14.01 3.76 -5.06
CA ALA A 174 -15.19 4.35 -5.73
C ALA A 174 -14.89 4.89 -7.14
N SER A 175 -13.64 5.29 -7.40
CA SER A 175 -13.18 5.74 -8.73
C SER A 175 -12.82 4.60 -9.69
N GLY A 176 -13.07 3.34 -9.31
CA GLY A 176 -12.69 2.17 -10.09
C GLY A 176 -11.19 1.87 -10.02
N GLY A 177 -10.50 2.35 -9.00
CA GLY A 177 -9.16 1.94 -8.61
C GLY A 177 -9.19 0.75 -7.65
N GLY A 178 -8.05 0.47 -7.01
CA GLY A 178 -7.91 -0.65 -6.08
C GLY A 178 -7.11 -0.28 -4.84
N ALA A 179 -7.22 -1.10 -3.79
CA ALA A 179 -6.46 -0.92 -2.56
C ALA A 179 -6.03 -2.26 -1.97
N VAL A 180 -4.76 -2.36 -1.60
CA VAL A 180 -4.18 -3.50 -0.88
C VAL A 180 -3.72 -3.04 0.48
N LEU A 181 -4.38 -3.53 1.53
CA LEU A 181 -4.12 -3.13 2.91
C LEU A 181 -3.04 -4.03 3.53
N GLN A 182 -2.10 -3.39 4.23
CA GLN A 182 -1.13 -4.05 5.08
C GLN A 182 -1.66 -4.08 6.53
N VAL A 183 -1.75 -5.28 7.09
CA VAL A 183 -2.18 -5.49 8.47
C VAL A 183 -1.01 -6.03 9.30
N GLY A 184 -0.75 -5.43 10.45
CA GLY A 184 0.19 -5.93 11.45
C GLY A 184 -0.52 -6.66 12.57
N TRP A 185 0.08 -7.77 13.04
CA TRP A 185 -0.39 -8.51 14.22
C TRP A 185 0.42 -8.12 15.45
N TYR A 186 -0.26 -7.76 16.53
CA TYR A 186 0.33 -7.19 17.73
C TYR A 186 -0.06 -7.97 18.98
N VAL A 187 0.88 -8.13 19.91
CA VAL A 187 0.61 -8.60 21.27
C VAL A 187 0.88 -7.45 22.23
N GLU A 188 -0.08 -7.19 23.12
CA GLU A 188 0.09 -6.19 24.16
C GLU A 188 0.98 -6.73 25.30
N GLU A 189 2.04 -6.00 25.61
CA GLU A 189 3.01 -6.31 26.66
C GLU A 189 3.33 -5.02 27.44
N ARG A 190 2.90 -4.96 28.71
CA ARG A 190 3.16 -3.81 29.61
C ARG A 190 2.68 -2.47 29.02
N GLY A 191 1.49 -2.44 28.42
CA GLY A 191 0.91 -1.25 27.79
C GLY A 191 1.57 -0.85 26.46
N GLN A 192 2.42 -1.70 25.89
CA GLN A 192 3.05 -1.49 24.58
C GLN A 192 2.64 -2.61 23.63
N TRP A 193 2.32 -2.28 22.39
CA TRP A 193 1.85 -3.26 21.43
C TRP A 193 3.04 -3.71 20.60
N ARG A 194 3.49 -4.95 20.76
CA ARG A 194 4.65 -5.48 20.03
C ARG A 194 4.22 -6.24 18.80
N ARG A 195 4.69 -5.79 17.63
CA ARG A 195 4.44 -6.44 16.34
C ARG A 195 5.08 -7.84 16.30
N ARG A 196 4.31 -8.83 15.83
CA ARG A 196 4.73 -10.24 15.68
C ARG A 196 4.90 -10.66 14.24
N SER A 197 3.99 -10.24 13.38
CA SER A 197 3.91 -10.63 11.98
C SER A 197 3.12 -9.57 11.20
N GLY A 198 3.02 -9.76 9.89
CA GLY A 198 2.20 -8.94 9.02
C GLY A 198 1.38 -9.79 8.07
N HIS A 199 0.45 -9.14 7.38
CA HIS A 199 -0.45 -9.72 6.42
C HIS A 199 -0.83 -8.68 5.37
N TRP A 200 -1.19 -9.16 4.18
CA TRP A 200 -1.67 -8.33 3.08
C TRP A 200 -3.04 -8.83 2.67
N VAL A 201 -3.98 -7.91 2.45
CA VAL A 201 -5.35 -8.22 2.06
C VAL A 201 -5.84 -7.25 0.99
N ALA A 202 -6.68 -7.72 0.08
CA ALA A 202 -7.30 -6.86 -0.93
C ALA A 202 -8.61 -6.27 -0.39
N LEU A 203 -8.84 -4.98 -0.62
CA LEU A 203 -10.10 -4.33 -0.28
C LEU A 203 -11.03 -4.36 -1.49
N ALA A 204 -12.19 -4.97 -1.32
CA ALA A 204 -13.20 -5.16 -2.35
C ALA A 204 -14.29 -4.08 -2.34
N GLY A 205 -14.50 -3.41 -1.20
CA GLY A 205 -15.54 -2.40 -1.04
C GLY A 205 -15.74 -1.95 0.41
N TYR A 206 -16.76 -1.13 0.65
CA TYR A 206 -17.18 -0.66 1.98
C TYR A 206 -18.66 -0.24 2.02
N ASP A 207 -19.26 -0.17 3.21
CA ASP A 207 -20.64 0.28 3.46
C ASP A 207 -20.76 1.27 4.63
N GLY A 208 -19.80 2.19 4.72
CA GLY A 208 -19.68 3.14 5.82
C GLY A 208 -18.81 2.58 6.93
N GLU A 209 -19.36 1.72 7.78
CA GLU A 209 -18.62 1.15 8.93
C GLU A 209 -17.91 -0.17 8.61
N THR A 210 -18.39 -0.92 7.62
CA THR A 210 -17.83 -2.22 7.23
C THR A 210 -17.00 -2.08 5.96
N TRP A 211 -15.93 -2.83 5.92
CA TRP A 211 -15.04 -2.99 4.78
C TRP A 211 -15.08 -4.44 4.32
N PHE A 212 -15.19 -4.66 3.02
CA PHE A 212 -15.20 -5.99 2.42
C PHE A 212 -13.79 -6.34 2.00
N VAL A 213 -13.29 -7.47 2.49
CA VAL A 213 -11.88 -7.86 2.37
C VAL A 213 -11.77 -9.24 1.73
N ALA A 214 -11.01 -9.34 0.65
CA ALA A 214 -10.51 -10.62 0.14
C ALA A 214 -9.22 -10.97 0.90
N ASP A 215 -9.31 -11.98 1.77
CA ASP A 215 -8.25 -12.40 2.68
C ASP A 215 -7.55 -13.64 2.10
N PRO A 216 -6.35 -13.49 1.53
CA PRO A 216 -5.64 -14.63 0.95
C PRO A 216 -5.06 -15.57 2.02
N GLY A 217 -5.19 -15.24 3.31
CA GLY A 217 -4.60 -15.99 4.41
C GLY A 217 -5.17 -17.40 4.57
N PRO A 218 -4.36 -18.39 4.97
CA PRO A 218 -4.79 -19.78 5.18
C PRO A 218 -5.90 -19.93 6.22
N TRP A 219 -6.08 -18.92 7.07
CA TRP A 219 -7.05 -18.94 8.15
C TRP A 219 -8.41 -18.34 7.73
N ALA A 220 -8.48 -17.73 6.55
CA ALA A 220 -9.74 -17.26 5.96
C ALA A 220 -10.67 -18.41 5.56
N GLY A 221 -10.11 -19.61 5.39
CA GLY A 221 -10.83 -20.80 4.93
C GLY A 221 -10.22 -21.34 3.65
N LYS A 222 -10.82 -22.42 3.12
CA LYS A 222 -10.46 -22.99 1.81
C LYS A 222 -11.39 -22.52 0.70
N THR A 223 -12.50 -21.89 1.06
CA THR A 223 -13.52 -21.41 0.14
C THR A 223 -13.39 -19.90 0.10
N PRO A 224 -13.21 -19.30 -1.09
CA PRO A 224 -13.30 -17.85 -1.27
C PRO A 224 -14.57 -17.31 -0.63
N ALA A 225 -14.40 -16.38 0.31
CA ALA A 225 -15.46 -15.61 0.91
C ALA A 225 -14.93 -14.23 1.35
N LEU A 226 -15.47 -13.17 0.75
CA LEU A 226 -15.24 -11.81 1.21
C LEU A 226 -15.63 -11.66 2.67
N GLN A 227 -14.70 -11.17 3.47
CA GLN A 227 -14.89 -10.96 4.90
C GLN A 227 -15.42 -9.55 5.16
N SER A 228 -16.43 -9.44 6.02
CA SER A 228 -16.95 -8.17 6.54
C SER A 228 -16.12 -7.72 7.74
N VAL A 229 -15.25 -6.74 7.54
CA VAL A 229 -14.26 -6.27 8.51
C VAL A 229 -14.64 -4.90 9.05
N ARG A 230 -14.56 -4.73 10.37
CA ARG A 230 -14.78 -3.44 11.03
C ARG A 230 -13.48 -2.91 11.61
N PHE A 231 -13.26 -1.62 11.44
CA PHE A 231 -12.09 -0.91 11.93
C PHE A 231 -12.49 0.21 12.89
N ALA A 232 -11.69 0.41 13.93
CA ALA A 232 -11.83 1.57 14.81
C ALA A 232 -10.47 2.22 15.07
N PRO A 233 -10.42 3.53 15.35
CA PRO A 233 -9.18 4.18 15.81
C PRO A 233 -8.57 3.43 16.99
N VAL A 234 -7.26 3.25 16.98
CA VAL A 234 -6.56 2.72 18.17
C VAL A 234 -6.66 3.79 19.26
N ALA A 235 -7.38 3.48 20.34
CA ALA A 235 -7.70 4.44 21.39
C ALA A 235 -6.44 5.10 22.00
N GLU A 236 -5.41 4.30 22.29
CA GLU A 236 -4.16 4.76 22.88
C GLU A 236 -3.05 3.71 22.73
N GLY A 237 -1.81 4.12 23.04
CA GLY A 237 -0.66 3.22 23.12
C GLY A 237 0.38 3.46 22.04
N VAL A 238 1.49 2.73 22.18
CA VAL A 238 2.63 2.78 21.26
C VAL A 238 2.76 1.44 20.56
N LEU A 239 2.72 1.48 19.23
CA LEU A 239 3.02 0.34 18.38
C LEU A 239 4.53 0.21 18.27
N LEU A 240 5.08 -0.86 18.83
CA LEU A 240 6.47 -1.26 18.69
C LEU A 240 6.61 -2.13 17.45
N VAL A 241 7.23 -1.55 16.43
CA VAL A 241 7.58 -2.26 15.20
C VAL A 241 9.03 -2.74 15.26
N ALA A 242 9.50 -3.44 14.24
CA ALA A 242 10.83 -4.05 14.22
C ALA A 242 11.94 -3.06 14.63
N GLU A 243 12.96 -3.57 15.33
CA GLU A 243 14.19 -2.83 15.69
C GLU A 243 13.99 -1.61 16.59
N GLY A 244 12.95 -1.63 17.44
CA GLY A 244 12.72 -0.59 18.46
C GLY A 244 12.10 0.70 17.91
N ASN A 245 11.68 0.68 16.65
CA ASN A 245 10.88 1.74 16.06
C ASN A 245 9.52 1.82 16.77
N ARG A 246 9.04 3.04 16.98
CA ARG A 246 7.82 3.33 17.76
C ARG A 246 6.90 4.17 16.89
N MET A 247 5.66 3.76 16.79
CA MET A 247 4.59 4.52 16.14
C MET A 247 3.51 4.82 17.17
N GLU A 248 2.89 5.98 17.03
CA GLU A 248 1.77 6.33 17.89
C GLU A 248 0.50 5.63 17.41
N GLY A 249 -0.16 4.88 18.29
CA GLY A 249 -1.33 4.07 17.92
C GLY A 249 -2.45 4.90 17.29
N ARG A 250 -2.71 6.10 17.82
CA ARG A 250 -3.85 6.97 17.43
C ARG A 250 -3.94 7.30 15.94
N ALA A 251 -2.82 7.22 15.21
CA ALA A 251 -2.77 7.47 13.78
C ALA A 251 -3.30 6.28 12.94
N TYR A 252 -3.50 5.11 13.56
CA TYR A 252 -3.87 3.86 12.90
C TYR A 252 -5.24 3.37 13.37
N ARG A 253 -5.79 2.38 12.64
CA ARG A 253 -7.01 1.69 13.03
C ARG A 253 -6.78 0.23 13.35
N GLU A 254 -7.39 -0.24 14.43
CA GLU A 254 -7.46 -1.63 14.82
C GLU A 254 -8.59 -2.34 14.07
N VAL A 255 -8.35 -3.60 13.69
CA VAL A 255 -9.40 -4.52 13.25
C VAL A 255 -10.18 -5.04 14.45
N LEU A 256 -11.44 -4.62 14.58
CA LEU A 256 -12.34 -5.07 15.64
C LEU A 256 -12.87 -6.48 15.38
N SER A 257 -13.32 -6.74 14.15
CA SER A 257 -13.96 -8.01 13.75
C SER A 257 -13.76 -8.29 12.27
N GLY A 258 -14.04 -9.54 11.86
CA GLY A 258 -14.10 -9.95 10.44
C GLY A 258 -12.85 -10.69 9.97
N LEU A 259 -11.66 -10.20 10.32
CA LEU A 259 -10.40 -10.80 9.90
C LEU A 259 -10.00 -11.99 10.78
N ALA A 260 -9.68 -13.12 10.16
CA ALA A 260 -9.22 -14.31 10.87
C ALA A 260 -7.87 -14.04 11.57
N ARG A 261 -7.78 -14.40 12.86
CA ARG A 261 -6.59 -14.10 13.68
C ARG A 261 -5.62 -15.29 13.71
N PRO A 262 -4.29 -15.05 13.59
CA PRO A 262 -3.29 -16.12 13.65
C PRO A 262 -3.33 -16.89 14.97
N ARG A 263 -3.49 -16.12 16.06
CA ARG A 263 -3.28 -16.56 17.43
C ARG A 263 -4.21 -15.82 18.37
N ARG A 264 -4.59 -16.51 19.45
CA ARG A 264 -5.38 -15.93 20.53
C ARG A 264 -4.58 -14.82 21.22
N GLY A 265 -5.25 -13.70 21.53
CA GLY A 265 -4.65 -12.56 22.22
C GLY A 265 -3.89 -11.58 21.31
N GLU A 266 -3.80 -11.86 20.00
CA GLU A 266 -3.28 -10.88 19.05
C GLU A 266 -4.38 -9.88 18.62
N ARG A 267 -3.95 -8.63 18.41
CA ARG A 267 -4.73 -7.51 17.87
C ARG A 267 -4.20 -7.20 16.48
N ALA A 268 -5.08 -6.89 15.53
CA ALA A 268 -4.68 -6.50 14.18
C ALA A 268 -4.76 -4.99 14.01
N VAL A 269 -3.77 -4.38 13.35
CA VAL A 269 -3.76 -2.95 13.05
C VAL A 269 -3.50 -2.75 11.56
N ALA A 270 -4.26 -1.88 10.91
CA ALA A 270 -3.99 -1.45 9.54
C ALA A 270 -2.78 -0.51 9.55
N GLU A 271 -1.62 -1.00 9.14
CA GLU A 271 -0.33 -0.29 9.23
C GLU A 271 0.01 0.50 7.97
N GLY A 272 -0.54 0.08 6.84
CA GLY A 272 -0.28 0.69 5.55
C GLY A 272 -1.26 0.26 4.48
N VAL A 273 -1.25 0.94 3.35
CA VAL A 273 -2.07 0.64 2.18
C VAL A 273 -1.31 1.01 0.91
N VAL A 274 -1.43 0.18 -0.11
CA VAL A 274 -1.05 0.51 -1.47
C VAL A 274 -2.32 0.80 -2.26
N LEU A 275 -2.43 2.01 -2.79
CA LEU A 275 -3.53 2.45 -3.63
C LEU A 275 -3.12 2.34 -5.10
N LEU A 276 -4.03 1.83 -5.92
CA LEU A 276 -3.93 1.75 -7.37
C LEU A 276 -4.95 2.72 -7.95
N TRP A 277 -4.50 3.90 -8.36
CA TRP A 277 -5.35 4.91 -8.97
C TRP A 277 -5.46 4.66 -10.47
N ARG A 278 -6.67 4.46 -10.99
CA ARG A 278 -6.89 4.44 -12.44
C ARG A 278 -6.92 5.87 -12.98
N ILE A 279 -6.09 6.13 -13.99
CA ILE A 279 -6.14 7.35 -14.80
C ILE A 279 -7.08 7.08 -15.97
N PRO A 280 -8.18 7.85 -16.13
CA PRO A 280 -9.04 7.72 -17.30
C PRO A 280 -8.26 7.91 -18.61
N PRO A 281 -8.59 7.19 -19.70
CA PRO A 281 -8.00 7.43 -21.01
C PRO A 281 -8.12 8.91 -21.41
N GLY A 282 -7.00 9.52 -21.81
CA GLY A 282 -6.95 10.93 -22.20
C GLY A 282 -6.79 11.92 -21.03
N ALA A 283 -6.85 11.46 -19.77
CA ALA A 283 -6.42 12.27 -18.64
C ALA A 283 -4.89 12.21 -18.50
N PHE A 284 -4.27 13.37 -18.30
CA PHE A 284 -2.88 13.44 -17.85
C PHE A 284 -2.86 13.40 -16.32
N ALA A 285 -2.00 12.57 -15.74
CA ALA A 285 -1.79 12.55 -14.31
C ALA A 285 -1.14 13.86 -13.84
N LEU A 286 -1.95 14.85 -13.46
CA LEU A 286 -1.51 16.03 -12.76
C LEU A 286 -1.57 15.74 -11.26
N LYS A 287 -0.42 15.50 -10.61
CA LYS A 287 -0.39 15.29 -9.16
C LYS A 287 0.04 16.55 -8.42
N ALA A 288 -0.93 17.28 -7.88
CA ALA A 288 -0.86 17.97 -6.60
C ALA A 288 -2.23 18.60 -6.33
N LEU A 289 -3.16 17.85 -5.72
CA LEU A 289 -4.42 18.45 -5.28
C LEU A 289 -4.70 18.06 -3.82
N PRO A 290 -5.04 19.04 -2.96
CA PRO A 290 -5.32 18.80 -1.56
C PRO A 290 -6.64 18.02 -1.37
N PRO A 291 -6.80 17.29 -0.26
CA PRO A 291 -8.01 16.54 0.02
C PRO A 291 -9.24 17.47 0.21
N PRO A 292 -10.47 17.00 -0.08
CA PRO A 292 -11.69 17.77 0.11
C PRO A 292 -11.96 18.08 1.60
N ALA A 293 -12.56 19.24 1.86
CA ALA A 293 -12.66 19.85 3.20
C ALA A 293 -13.73 19.25 4.16
N SER A 294 -14.48 18.22 3.76
CA SER A 294 -15.72 17.82 4.45
C SER A 294 -15.68 16.48 5.20
N MET A 295 -14.50 15.92 5.48
CA MET A 295 -14.36 14.68 6.27
C MET A 295 -13.22 14.79 7.27
N GLU A 296 -13.14 13.86 8.24
CA GLU A 296 -12.02 13.80 9.18
C GLU A 296 -10.71 13.92 8.37
N PRO A 297 -9.92 14.97 8.60
CA PRO A 297 -8.71 15.17 7.83
C PRO A 297 -7.85 13.92 8.00
N CYS A 298 -7.28 13.41 6.89
CA CYS A 298 -6.22 12.40 6.97
C CYS A 298 -5.27 12.85 8.08
N PRO A 299 -4.85 11.97 9.01
CA PRO A 299 -3.97 12.37 10.10
C PRO A 299 -2.84 13.17 9.49
N SER A 300 -2.85 14.49 9.71
CA SER A 300 -1.95 15.36 8.97
C SER A 300 -0.57 14.83 9.31
N ALA A 301 0.27 14.60 8.29
CA ALA A 301 1.68 14.34 8.52
C ALA A 301 2.14 15.51 9.39
N GLU A 302 2.21 15.32 10.71
CA GLU A 302 2.82 16.29 11.60
C GLU A 302 4.18 16.49 10.96
N THR A 303 4.41 17.68 10.42
CA THR A 303 5.66 18.03 9.76
C THR A 303 6.72 17.87 10.84
N GLY A 304 7.29 16.68 10.90
CA GLY A 304 8.20 16.23 11.94
C GLY A 304 9.45 17.07 11.84
N ARG A 305 9.42 18.22 12.51
CA ARG A 305 10.46 19.22 12.50
C ARG A 305 11.76 18.56 12.99
N LYS A 306 12.73 18.45 12.08
CA LYS A 306 14.17 18.18 12.28
C LYS A 306 14.50 17.08 13.30
N ARG A 307 14.48 15.81 12.87
CA ARG A 307 15.47 14.86 13.42
C ARG A 307 16.80 15.12 12.73
N ARG A 308 17.80 15.57 13.51
CA ARG A 308 19.19 15.68 13.07
C ARG A 308 19.60 14.35 12.45
N SER A 309 20.14 14.42 11.24
CA SER A 309 20.81 13.32 10.55
C SER A 309 21.92 12.76 11.45
N ALA A 310 21.61 11.71 12.21
CA ALA A 310 22.66 10.84 12.73
C ALA A 310 23.19 10.06 11.53
N LEU A 311 24.45 10.30 11.16
CA LEU A 311 25.17 9.44 10.24
C LEU A 311 25.13 8.01 10.77
N TRP A 312 24.36 7.15 10.12
CA TRP A 312 24.37 5.72 10.38
C TRP A 312 25.68 5.14 9.86
N ARG A 313 26.66 4.95 10.73
CA ARG A 313 27.77 4.03 10.47
C ARG A 313 27.26 2.61 10.64
N TRP A 314 27.36 1.84 9.57
CA TRP A 314 27.16 0.39 9.56
C TRP A 314 28.18 -0.28 10.50
N PRO A 315 27.78 -0.94 11.61
CA PRO A 315 28.72 -1.72 12.40
C PRO A 315 29.05 -2.99 11.59
N GLY A 316 30.32 -3.19 11.29
CA GLY A 316 30.81 -4.38 10.60
C GLY A 316 30.31 -5.66 11.27
N LYS A 317 29.88 -6.62 10.43
CA LYS A 317 29.48 -7.97 10.81
C LYS A 317 30.56 -8.62 11.69
N LYS A 318 30.38 -8.65 13.01
CA LYS A 318 31.08 -9.62 13.85
C LYS A 318 30.40 -10.97 13.65
N ARG A 319 31.03 -11.84 12.85
CA ARG A 319 30.74 -13.28 12.82
C ARG A 319 30.90 -13.82 14.24
N ARG A 320 29.79 -14.15 14.90
CA ARG A 320 29.78 -15.07 16.04
C ARG A 320 29.18 -16.38 15.55
N SER A 321 30.04 -17.37 15.36
CA SER A 321 29.67 -18.77 15.26
C SER A 321 29.15 -19.24 16.62
N GLY A 322 27.85 -19.10 16.83
CA GLY A 322 27.13 -19.68 17.97
C GLY A 322 26.31 -20.86 17.48
N TRP A 323 26.64 -22.04 18.00
CA TRP A 323 25.85 -23.26 17.89
C TRP A 323 24.37 -23.00 18.16
N PHE A 324 23.50 -23.35 17.20
CA PHE A 324 22.06 -23.43 17.43
C PHE A 324 21.70 -24.83 17.91
N GLY A 325 21.38 -24.94 19.19
CA GLY A 325 20.65 -26.10 19.72
C GLY A 325 19.26 -26.13 19.10
N LEU A 326 18.94 -27.20 18.37
CA LEU A 326 17.59 -27.51 17.92
C LEU A 326 16.68 -27.61 19.15
N ARG A 327 15.80 -26.63 19.34
CA ARG A 327 14.61 -26.79 20.17
C ARG A 327 13.57 -27.53 19.35
N SER A 328 13.15 -28.68 19.86
CA SER A 328 12.03 -29.46 19.36
C SER A 328 10.74 -28.62 19.37
N TRP A 329 10.05 -28.60 18.24
CA TRP A 329 8.69 -28.10 18.11
C TRP A 329 7.68 -29.25 18.28
N PRO A 330 6.46 -28.98 18.76
CA PRO A 330 5.47 -30.02 19.06
C PRO A 330 5.15 -30.86 17.82
N ALA A 331 5.13 -32.18 18.02
CA ALA A 331 4.82 -33.18 17.00
C ALA A 331 3.38 -32.98 16.47
N GLY A 332 3.23 -32.93 15.15
CA GLY A 332 1.91 -32.80 14.50
C GLY A 332 1.91 -32.22 13.09
N TRP A 333 3.05 -31.80 12.54
CA TRP A 333 3.10 -31.26 11.17
C TRP A 333 3.40 -32.36 10.15
N PRO A 334 2.62 -32.45 9.04
CA PRO A 334 2.92 -33.40 7.99
C PRO A 334 4.25 -33.02 7.32
N LYS A 335 5.21 -33.95 7.35
CA LYS A 335 6.40 -33.89 6.50
C LYS A 335 5.93 -34.08 5.06
N VAL A 336 5.92 -32.99 4.30
CA VAL A 336 5.74 -33.07 2.84
C VAL A 336 7.15 -33.22 2.25
N LEU A 337 7.33 -34.32 1.52
CA LEU A 337 8.53 -34.64 0.73
C LEU A 337 8.75 -33.65 -0.40
#